data_AF-A0A962AQ73-F1
#
_entry.id   AF-A0A962AQ73-F1
#
_cell.length_a   1.000
_cell.length_b   1.000
_cell.length_c   1.000
_cell.angle_alpha   90.00
_cell.angle_beta   90.00
_cell.angle_gamma   90.00
#
_symmetry.space_group_name_H-M   'P 1'
#
loop_
_entity.id
_entity.type
_entity.pdbx_description
1 polymer ?
#
loop_
_entity_poly.entity_id
_entity_poly.type
_entity_poly.pdbx_seq_one_letter_code
_entity_poly.pdbx_strand_id
1 'polypeptide(L)' 'MRLRADIFVAALIRRAQVEGAYAILRRRGAPEAGAIFVRVDRLDGFSALFGPAPQSEIGADG' A
#
# COMPACT_ATOMS: atom_id res chain seq x y z
N MET A 1 12.99 8.62 -4.91
CA MET A 1 12.13 9.42 -4.00
C MET A 1 11.49 8.49 -2.96
N ARG A 2 11.65 8.76 -1.66
CA ARG A 2 11.05 7.95 -0.57
C ARG A 2 9.83 8.68 -0.01
N LEU A 3 8.66 8.05 -0.05
CA LEU A 3 7.39 8.61 0.43
C LEU A 3 7.05 8.06 1.82
N ARG A 4 6.45 8.88 2.69
CA ARG A 4 5.93 8.42 3.98
C ARG A 4 4.78 7.43 3.79
N ALA A 5 4.70 6.46 4.70
CA ALA A 5 3.72 5.39 4.61
C ALA A 5 2.27 5.90 4.77
N ASP A 6 2.05 6.89 5.63
CA ASP A 6 0.74 7.50 5.83
C ASP A 6 0.21 8.23 4.59
N ILE A 7 1.07 8.98 3.89
CA ILE A 7 0.73 9.64 2.63
C ILE A 7 0.40 8.61 1.56
N PHE A 8 1.23 7.57 1.41
CA PHE A 8 0.99 6.50 0.44
C PHE A 8 -0.36 5.81 0.68
N VAL A 9 -0.65 5.44 1.93
CA VAL A 9 -1.91 4.76 2.30
C VAL A 9 -3.11 5.66 2.04
N ALA A 10 -3.05 6.94 2.40
CA ALA A 10 -4.14 7.88 2.15
C ALA A 10 -4.41 8.06 0.65
N ALA A 11 -3.36 8.20 -0.15
CA ALA A 11 -3.46 8.32 -1.60
C ALA A 11 -4.04 7.05 -2.25
N LEU A 12 -3.60 5.87 -1.81
CA LEU A 12 -4.08 4.59 -2.32
C LEU A 12 -5.57 4.38 -2.04
N ILE A 13 -6.03 4.67 -0.82
CA ILE A 13 -7.45 4.58 -0.45
C ILE A 13 -8.28 5.54 -1.31
N ARG A 14 -7.84 6.81 -1.43
CA ARG A 14 -8.53 7.80 -2.27
C ARG A 14 -8.64 7.32 -3.71
N ARG A 15 -7.54 6.81 -4.29
CA ARG A 15 -7.54 6.29 -5.66
C ARG A 15 -8.53 5.15 -5.83
N ALA A 16 -8.51 4.16 -4.94
CA ALA A 16 -9.44 3.04 -4.99
C ALA A 16 -10.90 3.50 -4.95
N GLN A 17 -11.22 4.47 -4.08
CA GLN A 17 -12.56 5.05 -3.99
C GLN A 17 -12.98 5.82 -5.24
N VAL A 18 -12.07 6.56 -5.88
CA VAL A 18 -12.34 7.24 -7.16
C VAL A 18 -12.64 6.23 -8.27
N GLU A 19 -11.97 5.08 -8.27
CA GLU A 19 -12.21 3.97 -9.21
C GLU A 19 -13.45 3.11 -8.82
N GLY A 20 -14.23 3.53 -7.83
CA GLY A 20 -15.45 2.84 -7.39
C GLY A 20 -15.25 1.64 -6.47
N ALA A 21 -14.02 1.38 -6.02
CA ALA A 21 -13.72 0.31 -5.08
C ALA A 21 -13.87 0.77 -3.62
N TYR A 22 -14.30 -0.14 -2.73
CA TYR A 22 -14.31 0.10 -1.30
C TYR A 22 -12.93 -0.21 -0.69
N ALA A 23 -12.31 0.79 -0.07
CA ALA A 23 -11.00 0.65 0.58
C ALA A 23 -11.00 1.31 1.96
N ILE A 24 -10.38 0.63 2.94
CA ILE A 24 -10.25 1.11 4.32
C ILE A 24 -8.89 0.74 4.91
N LEU A 25 -8.41 1.55 5.85
CA LEU A 25 -7.25 1.22 6.66
C LEU A 25 -7.65 0.29 7.80
N ARG A 26 -7.25 -0.99 7.72
CA ARG A 26 -7.58 -2.00 8.76
C ARG A 26 -6.66 -1.95 9.98
N ARG A 27 -5.38 -1.62 9.80
CA ARG A 27 -4.37 -1.52 10.88
C ARG A 27 -3.41 -0.39 10.55
N ARG A 28 -3.17 0.50 11.51
CA ARG A 28 -2.19 1.58 11.38
C ARG A 28 -0.85 1.17 12.00
N GLY A 29 0.22 1.33 11.25
CA GLY A 29 1.61 1.13 11.70
C GLY A 29 2.38 2.45 11.80
N ALA A 30 3.71 2.38 11.72
CA ALA A 30 4.57 3.56 11.74
C ALA A 30 4.31 4.48 10.53
N PRO A 31 3.97 5.76 10.73
CA PRO A 31 3.58 6.67 9.64
C PRO A 31 4.74 7.02 8.70
N GLU A 32 5.95 7.11 9.23
CA GLU A 32 7.12 7.60 8.49
C GLU A 32 7.73 6.54 7.55
N ALA A 33 7.85 5.29 8.03
CA ALA A 33 8.63 4.24 7.36
C ALA A 33 8.07 2.82 7.56
N GLY A 34 6.78 2.68 7.90
CA GLY A 34 6.16 1.38 8.11
C GLY A 34 6.04 0.56 6.83
N ALA A 35 6.22 -0.76 6.95
CA ALA A 35 5.87 -1.70 5.88
C ALA A 35 4.36 -1.66 5.61
N ILE A 36 3.99 -1.69 4.32
CA ILE A 36 2.60 -1.57 3.88
C ILE A 36 2.19 -2.91 3.27
N PHE A 37 1.09 -3.47 3.79
CA PHE A 37 0.46 -4.66 3.24
C PHE A 37 -0.93 -4.30 2.74
N VAL A 38 -1.31 -4.81 1.57
CA VAL A 38 -2.61 -4.54 0.95
C VAL A 38 -3.30 -5.86 0.67
N ARG A 39 -4.50 -6.04 1.23
CA ARG A 39 -5.36 -7.19 0.91
C ARG A 39 -6.47 -6.75 -0.03
N VAL A 40 -6.60 -7.44 -1.16
CA VAL A 40 -7.65 -7.22 -2.15
C VAL A 40 -8.57 -8.43 -2.14
N ASP A 41 -9.84 -8.20 -1.82
CA ASP A 41 -10.88 -9.19 -2.02
C ASP A 41 -11.27 -9.19 -3.51
N ARG A 42 -11.19 -10.36 -4.15
CA ARG A 42 -11.51 -10.51 -5.58
C ARG A 42 -12.98 -10.80 -5.82
N LEU A 43 -13.77 -10.98 -4.76
CA LEU A 43 -15.20 -11.33 -4.79
C LEU A 43 -15.48 -12.67 -5.49
N ASP A 44 -14.46 -13.53 -5.61
CA ASP A 44 -14.52 -14.87 -6.20
C ASP A 44 -14.30 -15.98 -5.16
N GLY A 45 -14.43 -15.65 -3.87
CA GLY A 45 -14.12 -16.53 -2.75
C GLY A 45 -12.63 -16.55 -2.37
N PHE A 46 -11.77 -15.84 -3.10
CA PHE A 46 -10.35 -15.69 -2.79
C PHE A 46 -9.94 -14.23 -2.57
N SER A 47 -8.80 -14.05 -1.94
CA SER A 47 -8.17 -12.74 -1.79
C SER A 47 -6.70 -12.79 -2.21
N ALA A 48 -6.16 -11.64 -2.63
CA ALA A 48 -4.75 -11.45 -2.88
C ALA A 48 -4.13 -10.60 -1.75
N LEU A 49 -2.93 -10.97 -1.31
CA LEU A 49 -2.15 -10.21 -0.33
C LEU A 49 -0.86 -9.72 -1.00
N PHE A 50 -0.70 -8.40 -1.03
CA PHE A 50 0.50 -7.73 -1.49
C PHE A 50 1.31 -7.26 -0.29
N GLY A 51 2.60 -7.60 -0.27
CA GLY A 51 3.57 -7.06 0.67
C GLY A 51 4.43 -5.97 0.03
N PRO A 52 5.29 -5.30 0.81
CA PRO A 52 6.32 -4.44 0.23
C PRO A 52 7.18 -5.27 -0.71
N ALA A 53 7.51 -4.71 -1.88
CA ALA A 53 8.45 -5.35 -2.79
C ALA A 53 9.78 -5.57 -2.04
N PRO A 54 10.45 -6.72 -2.25
CA PRO A 54 11.81 -6.90 -1.73
C PRO A 54 12.65 -5.74 -2.28
N GLN A 55 13.21 -4.96 -1.37
CA GLN A 55 13.98 -3.79 -1.77
C GLN A 55 15.33 -4.28 -2.31
N SER A 56 15.41 -4.54 -3.61
CA SER A 56 16.69 -4.48 -4.31
C SER A 56 17.14 -3.03 -4.22
N GLU A 57 18.24 -2.76 -3.51
CA GLU A 57 18.96 -1.50 -3.68
C GLU A 57 19.25 -1.33 -5.16
N ILE A 58 18.53 -0.42 -5.81
CA ILE A 58 19.00 0.14 -7.07
C ILE A 58 20.19 1.01 -6.67
N GLY A 59 21.35 0.64 -7.20
CA GLY A 59 22.65 1.23 -6.88
C GLY A 59 22.67 2.76 -7.00
N ALA A 60 23.64 3.31 -6.30
CA ALA A 60 23.97 4.72 -6.17
C ALA A 60 23.69 5.56 -7.42
N ASP A 61 22.99 6.68 -7.22
CA ASP A 61 23.08 7.84 -8.09
C ASP A 61 23.21 9.10 -7.21
N GLY A 62 24.43 9.64 -7.18
CA GLY A 62 24.81 10.89 -6.50
C GLY A 62 26.18 10.83 -5.84
#